data_AF-A0A534NSP0-F1
#
_entry.id   AF-A0A534NSP0-F1
#
_cell.length_a   1.000
_cell.length_b   1.000
_cell.length_c   1.000
_cell.angle_alpha   90.00
_cell.angle_beta   90.00
_cell.angle_gamma   90.00
#
_symmetry.space_group_name_H-M   'P 1'
#
loop_
_entity.id
_entity.type
_entity.pdbx_description
1 polymer ?
#
loop_
_entity_poly.entity_id
_entity_poly.type
_entity_poly.pdbx_seq_one_letter_code
_entity_poly.pdbx_strand_id
1 'polypeptide(L)'
;MLPSDLLEWFFILFVLAPAAAAILAFKGPPPVRPIARWVLLSAWLAHAAATLACLRYAVAKPSSGIGNGVFFLVAIPVAFFAVICFGIWRAARRHEYVQSLPPGLRRVEELTDIERAIEAAAKSLAQSERRLDSWFMSSEERARLRTDVDLLRDTIRTLEQERAKRMG
;
A
#
# COMPACT_ATOMS: atom_id res chain seq x y z
N MET A 1 -20.53 -0.65 -28.26
CA MET A 1 -20.11 0.04 -27.03
C MET A 1 -19.45 1.32 -27.43
N LEU A 2 -19.92 2.44 -26.89
CA LEU A 2 -19.24 3.71 -27.09
C LEU A 2 -17.93 3.72 -26.28
N PRO A 3 -16.90 4.46 -26.71
CA PRO A 3 -15.65 4.59 -25.96
C PRO A 3 -15.86 5.07 -24.51
N SER A 4 -16.92 5.86 -24.27
CA SER A 4 -17.37 6.28 -22.94
C SER A 4 -17.74 5.11 -22.04
N ASP A 5 -18.49 4.13 -22.57
CA ASP A 5 -18.98 3.00 -21.79
C ASP A 5 -17.81 2.13 -21.33
N LEU A 6 -16.82 1.92 -22.22
CA LEU A 6 -15.62 1.15 -21.90
C LEU A 6 -14.79 1.82 -20.80
N LEU A 7 -14.67 3.16 -20.84
CA LEU A 7 -13.96 3.92 -19.81
C LEU A 7 -14.68 3.86 -18.45
N GLU A 8 -16.02 3.95 -18.47
CA GLU A 8 -16.86 3.84 -17.28
C GLU A 8 -16.75 2.45 -16.65
N TRP A 9 -16.89 1.38 -17.43
CA TRP A 9 -16.71 0.01 -16.95
C TRP A 9 -15.31 -0.23 -16.41
N PHE A 10 -14.28 0.33 -17.06
CA PHE A 10 -12.92 0.26 -16.55
C PHE A 10 -12.80 0.94 -15.18
N PHE A 11 -13.31 2.17 -15.03
CA PHE A 11 -13.27 2.87 -13.75
C PHE A 11 -14.00 2.11 -12.65
N ILE A 12 -15.17 1.56 -12.94
CA ILE A 12 -15.94 0.77 -11.98
C ILE A 12 -15.18 -0.48 -11.55
N LEU A 13 -14.67 -1.27 -12.51
CA LEU A 13 -14.06 -2.56 -12.22
C LEU A 13 -12.67 -2.45 -11.61
N PHE A 14 -11.90 -1.42 -11.96
CA PHE A 14 -10.49 -1.29 -11.59
C PHE A 14 -10.23 -0.24 -10.51
N VAL A 15 -11.17 0.66 -10.24
CA VAL A 15 -11.02 1.69 -9.19
C VAL A 15 -12.09 1.54 -8.11
N LEU A 16 -13.37 1.60 -8.48
CA LEU A 16 -14.47 1.61 -7.52
C LEU A 16 -14.63 0.27 -6.79
N ALA A 17 -14.67 -0.83 -7.54
CA ALA A 17 -14.84 -2.17 -6.98
C ALA A 17 -13.67 -2.60 -6.08
N PRO A 18 -12.39 -2.36 -6.43
CA PRO A 18 -11.28 -2.64 -5.53
C PRO A 18 -11.30 -1.76 -4.27
N ALA A 19 -11.71 -0.49 -4.37
CA ALA A 19 -11.85 0.39 -3.21
C ALA A 19 -12.94 -0.11 -2.24
N ALA A 20 -14.11 -0.49 -2.76
CA ALA A 20 -15.17 -1.09 -1.94
C ALA A 20 -14.71 -2.44 -1.33
N ALA A 21 -14.05 -3.27 -2.13
CA ALA A 21 -13.50 -4.55 -1.69
C ALA A 21 -12.44 -4.38 -0.59
N ALA A 22 -11.62 -3.32 -0.65
CA ALA A 22 -10.65 -3.00 0.39
C ALA A 22 -11.32 -2.85 1.76
N ILE A 23 -12.45 -2.14 1.84
CA ILE A 23 -13.19 -1.95 3.09
C ILE A 23 -13.84 -3.26 3.54
N LEU A 24 -14.50 -3.95 2.61
CA LEU A 24 -15.24 -5.18 2.89
C LEU A 24 -14.34 -6.36 3.28
N ALA A 25 -13.09 -6.39 2.81
CA ALA A 25 -12.14 -7.45 3.14
C ALA A 25 -11.76 -7.48 4.64
N PHE A 26 -11.89 -6.36 5.35
CA PHE A 26 -11.67 -6.27 6.80
C PHE A 26 -12.99 -6.22 7.58
N LYS A 27 -13.92 -5.36 7.16
CA LYS A 27 -15.13 -5.02 7.93
C LYS A 27 -16.41 -5.72 7.45
N GLY A 28 -16.37 -6.39 6.30
CA GLY A 28 -17.54 -7.03 5.72
C GLY A 28 -18.09 -8.19 6.56
N PRO A 29 -19.30 -8.68 6.26
CA PRO A 29 -19.83 -9.93 6.81
C PRO A 29 -18.90 -11.12 6.51
N PRO A 30 -18.86 -12.19 7.34
CA PRO A 30 -18.03 -13.37 7.12
C PRO A 30 -18.07 -13.96 5.69
N PRO A 31 -19.24 -14.10 5.01
CA PRO A 31 -19.27 -14.63 3.65
C PRO A 31 -18.75 -13.63 2.59
N VAL A 32 -18.79 -12.33 2.87
CA VAL A 32 -18.40 -11.26 1.93
C VAL A 32 -16.89 -11.00 1.97
N ARG A 33 -16.25 -11.17 3.14
CA ARG A 33 -14.80 -11.00 3.31
C ARG A 33 -13.95 -11.81 2.31
N PRO A 34 -14.15 -13.12 2.12
CA PRO A 34 -13.35 -13.89 1.17
C PRO A 34 -13.61 -13.44 -0.28
N ILE A 35 -14.85 -13.09 -0.64
CA ILE A 35 -15.19 -12.56 -1.97
C ILE A 35 -14.44 -11.25 -2.22
N ALA A 36 -14.48 -10.33 -1.27
CA ALA A 36 -13.76 -9.05 -1.36
C ALA A 36 -12.25 -9.26 -1.54
N ARG A 37 -11.66 -10.26 -0.86
CA ARG A 37 -10.24 -10.61 -1.06
C ARG A 37 -9.98 -11.16 -2.46
N TRP A 38 -10.85 -12.00 -3.01
CA TRP A 38 -10.73 -12.47 -4.40
C TRP A 38 -10.82 -11.32 -5.41
N VAL A 39 -11.70 -10.35 -5.16
CA VAL A 39 -11.79 -9.13 -5.98
C VAL A 39 -10.48 -8.34 -5.93
N LEU A 40 -9.91 -8.11 -4.74
CA LEU A 40 -8.61 -7.44 -4.61
C LEU A 40 -7.47 -8.18 -5.30
N LEU A 41 -7.44 -9.52 -5.18
CA LEU A 41 -6.43 -10.34 -5.86
C LEU A 41 -6.56 -10.23 -7.38
N SER A 42 -7.79 -10.31 -7.89
CA SER A 42 -8.07 -10.19 -9.32
C SER A 42 -7.70 -8.82 -9.84
N ALA A 43 -8.03 -7.76 -9.09
CA ALA A 43 -7.64 -6.39 -9.41
C ALA A 43 -6.12 -6.23 -9.45
N TRP A 44 -5.40 -6.77 -8.46
CA TRP A 44 -3.94 -6.76 -8.47
C TRP A 44 -3.37 -7.45 -9.72
N LEU A 45 -3.81 -8.68 -10.02
CA LEU A 45 -3.35 -9.43 -11.18
C LEU A 45 -3.61 -8.68 -12.49
N ALA A 46 -4.80 -8.08 -12.61
CA ALA A 46 -5.18 -7.38 -13.81
C ALA A 46 -4.40 -6.07 -14.01
N HIS A 47 -4.14 -5.31 -12.93
CA HIS A 47 -3.25 -4.14 -13.00
C HIS A 47 -1.80 -4.55 -13.30
N ALA A 48 -1.29 -5.62 -12.67
CA ALA A 48 0.07 -6.10 -12.93
C ALA A 48 0.25 -6.56 -14.38
N ALA A 49 -0.74 -7.29 -14.92
CA ALA A 49 -0.75 -7.69 -16.32
C ALA A 49 -0.79 -6.47 -17.27
N ALA A 50 -1.61 -5.46 -16.95
CA ALA A 50 -1.68 -4.22 -17.71
C ALA A 50 -0.35 -3.45 -17.67
N THR A 51 0.29 -3.34 -16.51
CA THR A 51 1.63 -2.74 -16.37
C THR A 51 2.65 -3.47 -17.25
N LEU A 52 2.70 -4.81 -17.18
CA LEU A 52 3.62 -5.61 -17.99
C LEU A 52 3.36 -5.44 -19.49
N ALA A 53 2.09 -5.37 -19.91
CA ALA A 53 1.72 -5.10 -21.29
C ALA A 53 2.20 -3.71 -21.72
N CYS A 54 1.92 -2.66 -20.94
CA CYS A 54 2.37 -1.30 -21.23
C CYS A 54 3.90 -1.20 -21.33
N LEU A 55 4.63 -1.82 -20.40
CA LEU A 55 6.10 -1.86 -20.42
C LEU A 55 6.62 -2.61 -21.64
N ARG A 56 6.02 -3.76 -21.98
CA ARG A 56 6.38 -4.51 -23.18
C ARG A 56 6.18 -3.68 -24.44
N TYR A 57 5.06 -2.97 -24.57
CA TYR A 57 4.81 -2.10 -25.73
C TYR A 57 5.73 -0.89 -25.77
N ALA A 58 6.09 -0.34 -24.61
CA ALA A 58 7.04 0.77 -24.50
C ALA A 58 8.46 0.40 -24.97
N VAL A 59 8.86 -0.87 -24.78
CA VAL A 59 10.21 -1.35 -25.12
C VAL A 59 10.27 -2.01 -26.49
N ALA A 60 9.20 -2.69 -26.93
CA ALA A 60 9.20 -3.44 -28.19
C ALA A 60 8.98 -2.57 -29.44
N LYS A 61 8.52 -1.32 -29.32
CA LYS A 61 8.33 -0.43 -30.47
C LYS A 61 9.59 0.40 -30.77
N PRO A 62 10.20 0.26 -31.97
CA PRO A 62 11.40 0.99 -32.37
C PRO A 62 11.16 2.45 -32.81
N SER A 63 9.95 3.00 -32.64
CA SER A 63 9.63 4.36 -33.09
C SER A 63 10.10 5.42 -32.09
N SER A 64 11.00 6.30 -32.53
CA SER A 64 11.48 7.49 -31.84
C SER A 64 10.34 8.45 -31.44
N GLY A 65 10.32 8.89 -30.19
CA GLY A 65 9.62 10.11 -29.75
C GLY A 65 8.15 9.94 -29.35
N ILE A 66 7.84 10.36 -28.12
CA ILE A 66 6.48 10.58 -27.55
C ILE A 66 5.63 9.32 -27.31
N GLY A 67 5.50 8.41 -28.28
CA GLY A 67 4.65 7.21 -28.17
C GLY A 67 5.08 6.24 -27.05
N ASN A 68 6.38 6.02 -26.87
CA ASN A 68 6.90 5.18 -25.77
C ASN A 68 6.72 5.85 -24.39
N GLY A 69 6.81 7.19 -24.35
CA GLY A 69 6.60 7.96 -23.12
C GLY A 69 5.17 7.84 -22.57
N VAL A 70 4.17 7.80 -23.46
CA VAL A 70 2.76 7.61 -23.06
C VAL A 70 2.56 6.25 -22.38
N PHE A 71 3.17 5.18 -22.89
CA PHE A 71 3.08 3.87 -22.24
C PHE A 71 3.74 3.83 -20.86
N PHE A 72 4.85 4.54 -20.66
CA PHE A 72 5.44 4.70 -19.33
C PHE A 72 4.56 5.54 -18.39
N LEU A 73 4.01 6.66 -18.89
CA LEU A 73 3.09 7.51 -18.13
C LEU A 73 1.83 6.76 -17.69
N VAL A 74 1.37 5.76 -18.45
CA VAL A 74 0.26 4.89 -18.06
C VAL A 74 0.74 3.74 -17.17
N ALA A 75 1.91 3.14 -17.43
CA ALA A 75 2.42 2.01 -16.66
C ALA A 75 2.68 2.35 -15.19
N ILE A 76 3.20 3.55 -14.91
CA ILE A 76 3.53 4.01 -13.54
C ILE A 76 2.29 4.03 -12.63
N PRO A 77 1.20 4.75 -12.94
CA PRO A 77 0.01 4.76 -12.08
C PRO A 77 -0.65 3.37 -12.00
N VAL A 78 -0.69 2.60 -13.09
CA VAL A 78 -1.24 1.25 -13.07
C VAL A 78 -0.42 0.32 -12.16
N ALA A 79 0.92 0.44 -12.18
CA ALA A 79 1.80 -0.31 -11.28
C ALA A 79 1.57 0.08 -9.82
N PHE A 80 1.38 1.37 -9.55
CA PHE A 80 1.06 1.88 -8.22
C PHE A 80 -0.25 1.28 -7.68
N PHE A 81 -1.30 1.26 -8.50
CA PHE A 81 -2.56 0.59 -8.15
C PHE A 81 -2.40 -0.92 -7.92
N ALA A 82 -1.56 -1.60 -8.72
CA ALA A 82 -1.24 -3.01 -8.51
C ALA A 82 -0.62 -3.23 -7.12
N VAL A 83 0.37 -2.42 -6.74
CA VAL A 83 1.05 -2.50 -5.44
C VAL A 83 0.07 -2.24 -4.29
N ILE A 84 -0.81 -1.24 -4.42
CA ILE A 84 -1.84 -0.96 -3.42
C ILE A 84 -2.79 -2.15 -3.25
N CYS A 85 -3.36 -2.65 -4.35
CA CYS A 85 -4.31 -3.78 -4.29
C CYS A 85 -3.66 -5.02 -3.66
N PHE A 86 -2.42 -5.32 -4.03
CA PHE A 86 -1.65 -6.42 -3.43
C PHE A 86 -1.40 -6.21 -1.93
N GLY A 87 -0.97 -5.01 -1.53
CA GLY A 87 -0.72 -4.66 -0.14
C GLY A 87 -1.96 -4.83 0.72
N ILE A 88 -3.11 -4.33 0.26
CA ILE A 88 -4.40 -4.45 0.94
C ILE A 88 -4.84 -5.91 1.00
N TRP A 89 -4.77 -6.65 -0.11
CA TRP A 89 -5.10 -8.08 -0.13
C TRP A 89 -4.27 -8.89 0.86
N ARG A 90 -2.95 -8.67 0.86
CA ARG A 90 -2.01 -9.33 1.77
C ARG A 90 -2.32 -8.99 3.22
N ALA A 91 -2.58 -7.73 3.53
CA ALA A 91 -2.96 -7.27 4.86
C ALA A 91 -4.28 -7.90 5.32
N ALA A 92 -5.29 -7.97 4.44
CA ALA A 92 -6.59 -8.57 4.75
C ALA A 92 -6.49 -10.08 5.02
N ARG A 93 -5.65 -10.81 4.26
CA ARG A 93 -5.36 -12.23 4.51
C ARG A 93 -4.67 -12.45 5.84
N ARG A 94 -3.69 -11.59 6.16
CA ARG A 94 -2.98 -11.66 7.44
C ARG A 94 -3.90 -11.36 8.62
N HIS A 95 -4.75 -10.34 8.50
CA HIS A 95 -5.69 -9.96 9.54
C HIS A 95 -6.65 -11.11 9.89
N GLU A 96 -7.16 -11.82 8.89
CA GLU A 96 -7.97 -13.03 9.09
C GLU A 96 -7.20 -14.14 9.79
N TYR A 97 -5.96 -14.39 9.37
CA TYR A 97 -5.12 -15.40 10.00
C TYR A 97 -4.90 -15.08 11.49
N VAL A 98 -4.52 -13.85 11.83
CA VAL A 98 -4.34 -13.40 13.23
C VAL A 98 -5.64 -13.55 14.02
N GLN A 99 -6.80 -13.23 13.43
CA GLN A 99 -8.11 -13.41 14.07
C GLN A 99 -8.51 -14.88 14.24
N SER A 100 -8.02 -15.79 13.40
CA SER A 100 -8.29 -17.23 13.53
C SER A 100 -7.49 -17.89 14.64
N LEU A 101 -6.39 -17.25 15.09
CA LEU A 101 -5.52 -17.81 16.12
C LEU A 101 -6.17 -17.77 17.51
N PRO A 102 -5.84 -18.75 18.37
CA PRO A 102 -6.13 -18.71 19.80
C PRO A 102 -5.58 -17.43 20.45
N PRO A 103 -6.20 -16.92 21.54
CA PRO A 103 -5.83 -15.64 22.14
C PRO A 103 -4.35 -15.50 22.52
N GLY A 104 -3.73 -16.57 23.01
CA GLY A 104 -2.31 -16.58 23.38
C GLY A 104 -1.38 -16.41 22.18
N LEU A 105 -1.63 -17.15 21.09
CA LEU A 105 -0.84 -17.05 19.85
C LEU A 105 -1.09 -15.73 19.13
N ARG A 106 -2.34 -15.23 19.15
CA ARG A 106 -2.69 -13.92 18.62
C ARG A 106 -1.88 -12.80 19.28
N ARG A 107 -1.78 -12.82 20.62
CA ARG A 107 -1.02 -11.82 21.38
C ARG A 107 0.46 -11.80 20.97
N VAL A 108 1.07 -12.97 20.75
CA VAL A 108 2.46 -13.08 20.29
C VAL A 108 2.64 -12.48 18.90
N GLU A 109 1.72 -12.77 17.96
CA GLU A 109 1.80 -12.21 16.61
C GLU A 109 1.58 -10.70 16.59
N GLU A 110 0.61 -10.18 17.36
CA GLU A 110 0.38 -8.75 17.52
C GLU A 110 1.59 -8.05 18.14
N LEU A 111 2.21 -8.63 19.17
CA LEU A 111 3.44 -8.11 19.78
C LEU A 111 4.58 -8.07 18.75
N THR A 112 4.75 -9.15 17.99
CA THR A 112 5.78 -9.22 16.93
C THR A 112 5.55 -8.13 15.87
N ASP A 113 4.30 -7.83 15.56
CA ASP A 113 3.95 -6.76 14.61
C ASP A 113 4.25 -5.38 15.13
N ILE A 114 3.96 -5.12 16.40
CA ILE A 114 4.30 -3.87 17.04
C ILE A 114 5.82 -3.68 17.10
N GLU A 115 6.57 -4.74 17.41
CA GLU A 115 8.04 -4.69 17.45
C GLU A 115 8.62 -4.40 16.06
N ARG A 116 8.12 -5.05 15.01
CA ARG A 116 8.53 -4.74 13.63
C ARG A 116 8.15 -3.33 13.21
N ALA A 117 6.97 -2.85 13.62
CA ALA A 117 6.52 -1.48 13.32
C ALA A 117 7.41 -0.45 14.01
N ILE A 118 7.79 -0.67 15.27
CA ILE A 118 8.75 0.17 16.01
C ILE A 118 10.10 0.16 15.31
N GLU A 119 10.62 -1.01 14.91
CA GLU A 119 11.90 -1.11 14.21
C GLU A 119 11.89 -0.36 12.86
N ALA A 120 10.82 -0.48 12.09
CA ALA A 120 10.65 0.23 10.83
C ALA A 120 10.54 1.75 11.04
N ALA A 121 9.74 2.18 12.02
CA ALA A 121 9.60 3.59 12.37
C ALA A 121 10.92 4.19 12.87
N ALA A 122 11.68 3.46 13.69
CA ALA A 122 13.00 3.87 14.18
C ALA A 122 14.01 4.00 13.03
N LYS A 123 14.03 3.07 12.07
CA LYS A 123 14.86 3.18 10.86
C LYS A 123 14.49 4.41 10.03
N SER A 124 13.19 4.65 9.83
CA SER A 124 12.70 5.83 9.10
C SER A 124 13.07 7.13 9.83
N LEU A 125 12.93 7.15 11.15
CA LEU A 125 13.30 8.29 11.99
C LEU A 125 14.80 8.59 11.85
N ALA A 126 15.66 7.58 12.02
CA ALA A 126 17.11 7.75 11.88
C ALA A 126 17.51 8.23 10.48
N GLN A 127 16.82 7.77 9.44
CA GLN A 127 17.05 8.25 8.06
C GLN A 127 16.62 9.71 7.89
N SER A 128 15.45 10.09 8.42
CA SER A 128 14.93 11.46 8.36
C SER A 128 15.78 12.44 9.18
N GLU A 129 16.25 12.04 10.36
CA GLU A 129 17.18 12.83 11.17
C GLU A 129 18.51 13.07 10.45
N ARG A 130 19.11 12.03 9.84
CA ARG A 130 20.31 12.19 8.99
C ARG A 130 20.07 13.12 7.80
N ARG A 131 18.87 13.10 7.22
CA ARG A 131 18.52 14.03 6.14
C ARG A 131 18.41 15.46 6.65
N LEU A 132 17.84 15.71 7.82
CA LEU A 132 17.76 17.05 8.42
C LEU A 132 19.13 17.71 8.60
N ASP A 133 20.15 16.91 8.90
CA ASP A 133 21.55 17.35 9.04
C ASP A 133 22.22 17.69 7.69
N SER A 134 21.56 17.40 6.56
CA SER A 134 22.07 17.72 5.23
C SER A 134 22.13 19.24 4.99
N TRP A 135 23.24 19.68 4.41
CA TRP A 135 23.50 21.07 4.06
C TRP A 135 22.67 21.59 2.88
N PHE A 136 22.17 20.71 2.00
CA PHE A 136 21.52 21.09 0.74
C PHE A 136 19.98 21.15 0.84
N MET A 137 19.43 21.51 2.00
CA MET A 137 17.99 21.53 2.23
C MET A 137 17.45 22.95 2.36
N SER A 138 16.37 23.26 1.64
CA SER A 138 15.68 24.53 1.80
C SER A 138 15.05 24.66 3.19
N SER A 139 14.80 25.89 3.64
CA SER A 139 14.17 26.13 4.96
C SER A 139 12.77 25.54 5.06
N GLU A 140 12.00 25.56 3.96
CA GLU A 140 10.65 24.99 3.89
C GLU A 140 10.68 23.46 3.94
N GLU A 141 11.55 22.80 3.17
CA GLU A 141 11.73 21.34 3.23
C GLU A 141 12.22 20.89 4.60
N ARG A 142 13.11 21.67 5.24
CA ARG A 142 13.59 21.40 6.59
C ARG A 142 12.47 21.52 7.62
N ALA A 143 11.58 22.49 7.48
CA ALA A 143 10.41 22.63 8.37
C ALA A 143 9.46 21.43 8.22
N ARG A 144 9.14 21.02 6.98
CA ARG A 144 8.30 19.84 6.71
C ARG A 144 8.92 18.56 7.27
N LEU A 145 10.21 18.36 7.04
CA LEU A 145 10.92 17.16 7.51
C LEU A 145 11.04 17.11 9.04
N ARG A 146 11.10 18.26 9.73
CA ARG A 146 11.00 18.31 11.20
C ARG A 146 9.63 17.84 11.69
N THR A 147 8.56 18.30 11.04
CA THR A 147 7.21 17.82 11.35
C THR A 147 7.08 16.31 11.13
N ASP A 148 7.65 15.76 10.06
CA ASP A 148 7.67 14.31 9.81
C ASP A 148 8.45 13.56 10.90
N VAL A 149 9.58 14.10 11.36
CA VAL A 149 10.39 13.54 12.46
C VAL A 149 9.61 13.53 13.77
N ASP A 150 8.92 14.62 14.10
CA ASP A 150 8.09 14.70 15.31
C ASP A 150 6.92 13.70 15.24
N LEU A 151 6.26 13.58 14.08
CA LEU A 151 5.22 12.58 13.85
C LEU A 151 5.74 11.14 14.02
N LEU A 152 6.94 10.84 13.52
CA LEU A 152 7.56 9.53 13.66
C LEU A 152 7.88 9.22 15.14
N ARG A 153 8.36 10.20 15.91
CA ARG A 153 8.62 10.05 17.35
C ARG A 153 7.34 9.75 18.13
N ASP A 154 6.26 10.49 17.84
CA ASP A 154 4.95 10.24 18.46
C ASP A 154 4.38 8.87 18.08
N THR A 155 4.59 8.44 16.84
CA THR A 155 4.20 7.11 16.35
C THR A 155 4.95 6.01 17.10
N ILE A 156 6.27 6.16 17.29
CA ILE A 156 7.06 5.19 18.08
C ILE A 156 6.53 5.13 19.52
N ARG A 157 6.31 6.29 20.16
CA ARG A 157 5.82 6.34 21.55
C ARG A 157 4.46 5.66 21.72
N THR A 158 3.53 5.87 20.78
CA THR A 158 2.21 5.22 20.81
C THR A 158 2.32 3.71 20.62
N LEU A 159 3.17 3.25 19.71
CA LEU A 159 3.45 1.82 19.53
C LEU A 159 4.09 1.18 20.76
N GLU A 160 5.00 1.86 21.44
CA GLU A 160 5.61 1.39 22.69
C GLU A 160 4.58 1.25 23.82
N GLN A 161 3.65 2.21 23.95
CA GLN A 161 2.55 2.10 24.90
C GLN A 161 1.63 0.91 24.59
N GLU A 162 1.35 0.68 23.31
CA GLU A 162 0.59 -0.48 22.85
C GLU A 162 1.28 -1.82 23.11
N ARG A 163 2.62 -1.86 22.99
CA ARG A 163 3.43 -3.02 23.36
C ARG A 163 3.32 -3.30 24.86
N ALA A 164 3.49 -2.27 25.70
CA ALA A 164 3.41 -2.39 27.15
C ALA A 164 2.05 -2.95 27.62
N LYS A 165 0.94 -2.48 27.03
CA LYS A 165 -0.42 -2.98 27.34
C LYS A 165 -0.62 -4.47 27.03
N ARG A 166 0.10 -5.02 26.06
CA ARG A 166 -0.04 -6.42 25.63
C ARG A 166 0.92 -7.36 26.39
N MET A 167 1.99 -6.83 26.98
CA MET A 167 2.92 -7.58 27.84
C MET A 167 2.41 -7.73 29.28
N GLY A 168 1.59 -6.79 29.77
CA GLY A 168 0.86 -6.91 31.04
C GLY A 168 -0.31 -7.89 30.99
#